data_AF-A0A8I1E051-F1
#
_entry.id   AF-A0A8I1E051-F1
#
_cell.length_a   1.000
_cell.length_b   1.000
_cell.length_c   1.000
_cell.angle_alpha   90.00
_cell.angle_beta   90.00
_cell.angle_gamma   90.00
#
_symmetry.space_group_name_H-M   'P 1'
#
loop_
_entity.id
_entity.type
_entity.pdbx_description
1 polymer ?
#
loop_
_entity_poly.entity_id
_entity_poly.type
_entity_poly.pdbx_seq_one_letter_code
_entity_poly.pdbx_strand_id
1 'polypeptide(L)'
;MNTFSNYRSNALSANVSPSLDNRNALLKNHDYEAPQQPNAHTQHSIELVLSSMFTLLQSLETALKNLTHPQQAAVIHQDTQLSTPVRPGVDTTRQLPTRLNSLLQKEVTPTNDTENPQFPDLSSKTNGAAPSDIEKGFYSVPREFGENRYTDRYAAMIKLMMMRFGQSPMDCFEKVTRTGDTYAVDMKDGESVNITRAEIKLTADAAKFAGHDNGMIKDANFMLTAYVKRVQNTHEDPVIRSNFEAALRSVITTQGFEKKILEDLGMVPFMTHANAHEMSETKAPSYLYNHGLVLDKEALPYDGHGYILV
;
A
#
# COMPACT_ATOMS: atom_id res chain seq x y z
N MET A 1 49.67 -40.65 14.32
CA MET A 1 49.38 -39.28 14.78
C MET A 1 47.87 -39.10 14.81
N ASN A 2 47.37 -38.61 15.95
CA ASN A 2 46.20 -37.74 16.21
C ASN A 2 45.38 -37.18 15.02
N THR A 3 44.09 -36.81 15.12
CA THR A 3 42.89 -37.27 15.89
C THR A 3 41.68 -36.43 15.39
N PHE A 4 40.44 -36.98 15.41
CA PHE A 4 39.13 -36.24 15.33
C PHE A 4 38.86 -35.39 14.04
N SER A 5 37.62 -35.01 13.63
CA SER A 5 36.25 -35.29 14.10
C SER A 5 35.22 -35.06 12.96
N ASN A 6 34.18 -35.92 12.92
CA ASN A 6 32.79 -35.71 12.46
C ASN A 6 32.42 -34.63 11.42
N TYR A 7 31.77 -35.07 10.32
CA TYR A 7 30.45 -34.55 9.92
C TYR A 7 29.55 -35.73 9.49
N ARG A 8 28.30 -35.75 9.96
CA ARG A 8 27.32 -36.80 9.69
C ARG A 8 26.54 -36.50 8.40
N SER A 9 26.72 -37.34 7.40
CA SER A 9 25.66 -37.63 6.42
C SER A 9 24.79 -38.76 6.95
N ASN A 10 23.46 -38.71 6.76
CA ASN A 10 22.64 -39.91 6.71
C ASN A 10 21.35 -39.65 5.93
N ALA A 11 21.16 -40.42 4.87
CA ALA A 11 19.95 -40.44 4.06
C ALA A 11 18.96 -41.50 4.58
N LEU A 12 17.69 -41.32 4.20
CA LEU A 12 16.56 -42.26 4.15
C LEU A 12 16.69 -43.64 4.83
N SER A 13 15.73 -43.94 5.72
CA SER A 13 15.06 -45.25 5.72
C SER A 13 13.61 -45.14 6.24
N ALA A 14 12.78 -46.10 5.84
CA ALA A 14 11.32 -46.07 5.82
C ALA A 14 10.60 -46.16 7.19
N ASN A 15 9.35 -45.69 7.22
CA ASN A 15 8.21 -46.19 8.00
C ASN A 15 6.91 -45.67 7.32
N VAL A 16 6.16 -46.48 6.58
CA VAL A 16 5.09 -47.40 7.04
C VAL A 16 3.92 -46.66 7.72
N SER A 17 2.79 -46.60 7.01
CA SER A 17 1.54 -45.96 7.43
C SER A 17 0.78 -46.75 8.50
N PRO A 18 0.15 -46.11 9.51
CA PRO A 18 -0.82 -46.74 10.40
C PRO A 18 -2.27 -46.67 9.87
N SER A 19 -3.06 -47.69 10.21
CA SER A 19 -4.47 -47.87 9.82
C SER A 19 -5.46 -46.87 10.46
N LEU A 20 -6.59 -46.63 9.80
CA LEU A 20 -7.77 -46.03 10.42
C LEU A 20 -8.48 -47.07 11.31
N ASP A 21 -8.23 -47.08 12.62
CA ASP A 21 -9.09 -47.84 13.55
C ASP A 21 -8.96 -47.43 15.04
N ASN A 22 -8.99 -46.12 15.37
CA ASN A 22 -9.33 -45.68 16.74
C ASN A 22 -9.73 -44.19 16.84
N ARG A 23 -11.02 -43.85 16.67
CA ARG A 23 -11.52 -42.45 16.84
C ARG A 23 -12.79 -42.29 17.69
N ASN A 24 -13.25 -43.32 18.39
CA ASN A 24 -14.51 -43.29 19.16
C ASN A 24 -14.36 -43.42 20.69
N ALA A 25 -13.18 -43.09 21.25
CA ALA A 25 -12.89 -43.29 22.67
C ALA A 25 -12.44 -42.01 23.43
N LEU A 26 -12.82 -40.81 22.97
CA LEU A 26 -12.52 -39.56 23.69
C LEU A 26 -13.62 -38.50 23.54
N LEU A 27 -14.81 -38.85 24.04
CA LEU A 27 -15.97 -37.95 24.13
C LEU A 27 -16.68 -38.19 25.46
N LYS A 28 -16.19 -37.53 26.52
CA LYS A 28 -16.92 -37.37 27.79
C LYS A 28 -16.41 -36.15 28.57
N ASN A 29 -17.36 -35.33 29.00
CA ASN A 29 -17.28 -34.28 30.00
C ASN A 29 -16.44 -33.05 29.62
N HIS A 30 -17.13 -31.99 29.19
CA HIS A 30 -16.81 -30.60 29.54
C HIS A 30 -18.09 -30.01 30.14
N ASP A 31 -18.03 -29.58 31.39
CA ASP A 31 -19.15 -28.91 32.06
C ASP A 31 -19.27 -27.47 31.54
N TYR A 32 -20.50 -27.01 31.29
CA TYR A 32 -20.75 -25.65 30.83
C TYR A 32 -20.69 -24.68 32.01
N GLU A 33 -19.57 -23.96 32.15
CA GLU A 33 -19.43 -22.88 33.11
C GLU A 33 -20.23 -21.65 32.64
N ALA A 34 -21.08 -21.08 33.49
CA ALA A 34 -21.89 -19.93 33.15
C ALA A 34 -21.02 -18.66 32.96
N PRO A 35 -21.36 -17.75 32.03
CA PRO A 35 -20.54 -16.57 31.74
C PRO A 35 -20.42 -15.66 32.98
N GLN A 36 -19.20 -15.55 33.49
CA GLN A 36 -18.86 -14.69 34.62
C GLN A 36 -19.16 -13.22 34.29
N GLN A 37 -19.82 -12.50 35.20
CA GLN A 37 -20.03 -11.06 35.01
C GLN A 37 -18.68 -10.32 34.97
N PRO A 38 -18.52 -9.27 34.15
CA PRO A 38 -17.27 -8.52 34.08
C PRO A 38 -16.91 -7.96 35.46
N ASN A 39 -15.65 -8.09 35.86
CA ASN A 39 -15.20 -7.55 37.14
C ASN A 39 -15.32 -6.01 37.15
N ALA A 40 -15.34 -5.40 38.35
CA ALA A 40 -15.57 -3.97 38.52
C ALA A 40 -14.58 -3.08 37.72
N HIS A 41 -13.33 -3.54 37.53
CA HIS A 41 -12.35 -2.79 36.74
C HIS A 41 -12.69 -2.83 35.24
N THR A 42 -13.12 -3.98 34.71
CA THR A 42 -13.60 -4.11 33.34
C THR A 42 -14.88 -3.29 33.10
N GLN A 43 -15.81 -3.25 34.07
CA GLN A 43 -17.00 -2.40 33.95
C GLN A 43 -16.66 -0.91 33.96
N HIS A 44 -15.75 -0.45 34.81
CA HIS A 44 -15.32 0.95 34.82
C HIS A 44 -14.63 1.36 33.50
N SER A 45 -13.81 0.48 32.92
CA SER A 45 -13.23 0.69 31.59
C SER A 45 -14.30 0.77 30.49
N ILE A 46 -15.36 -0.03 30.58
CA ILE A 46 -16.49 0.02 29.63
C ILE A 46 -17.25 1.35 29.75
N GLU A 47 -17.54 1.84 30.96
CA GLU A 47 -18.17 3.17 31.14
C GLU A 47 -17.30 4.33 30.63
N LEU A 48 -15.98 4.28 30.82
CA LEU A 48 -15.04 5.27 30.27
C LEU A 48 -15.08 5.30 28.72
N VAL A 49 -15.16 4.14 28.06
CA VAL A 49 -15.30 4.06 26.61
C VAL A 49 -16.69 4.55 26.15
N LEU A 50 -17.77 4.20 26.86
CA LEU A 50 -19.12 4.66 26.51
C LEU A 50 -19.31 6.17 26.72
N SER A 51 -18.76 6.74 27.79
CA SER A 51 -18.83 8.19 28.06
C SER A 51 -18.01 9.02 27.06
N SER A 52 -16.82 8.54 26.66
CA SER A 52 -16.02 9.19 25.62
C SER A 52 -16.69 9.12 24.24
N MET A 53 -17.27 7.97 23.87
CA MET A 53 -18.11 7.83 22.67
C MET A 53 -19.31 8.78 22.66
N PHE A 54 -20.03 8.90 23.78
CA PHE A 54 -21.17 9.82 23.91
C PHE A 54 -20.74 11.29 23.79
N THR A 55 -19.63 11.67 24.42
CA THR A 55 -19.06 13.03 24.33
C THR A 55 -18.65 13.37 22.90
N LEU A 56 -18.06 12.40 22.17
CA LEU A 56 -17.68 12.57 20.77
C LEU A 56 -18.90 12.80 19.88
N LEU A 57 -19.98 12.04 20.08
CA LEU A 57 -21.26 12.21 19.36
C LEU A 57 -21.88 13.59 19.61
N GLN A 58 -21.91 14.07 20.86
CA GLN A 58 -22.41 15.41 21.18
C GLN A 58 -21.59 16.53 20.54
N SER A 59 -20.26 16.38 20.49
CA SER A 59 -19.37 17.31 19.79
C SER A 59 -19.67 17.35 18.29
N LEU A 60 -19.89 16.18 17.68
CA LEU A 60 -20.17 16.04 16.24
C LEU A 60 -21.56 16.59 15.86
N GLU A 61 -22.59 16.37 16.69
CA GLU A 61 -23.88 17.05 16.55
C GLU A 61 -23.76 18.57 16.64
N THR A 62 -22.93 19.08 17.55
CA THR A 62 -22.72 20.53 17.74
C THR A 62 -22.03 21.14 16.52
N ALA A 63 -21.04 20.44 15.95
CA ALA A 63 -20.39 20.85 14.70
C ALA A 63 -21.38 20.86 13.51
N LEU A 64 -22.26 19.86 13.39
CA LEU A 64 -23.29 19.79 12.35
C LEU A 64 -24.35 20.90 12.48
N LYS A 65 -24.75 21.25 13.72
CA LYS A 65 -25.63 22.41 13.99
C LYS A 65 -24.97 23.73 13.58
N ASN A 66 -23.68 23.90 13.84
CA ASN A 66 -22.93 25.09 13.42
C ASN A 66 -22.76 25.21 11.89
N LEU A 67 -22.78 24.09 11.15
CA LEU A 67 -22.74 24.09 9.68
C LEU A 67 -24.06 24.51 9.02
N THR A 68 -25.18 24.55 9.76
CA THR A 68 -26.52 24.80 9.21
C THR A 68 -27.07 26.21 9.48
N HIS A 69 -26.38 27.05 10.28
CA HIS A 69 -26.76 28.44 10.56
C HIS A 69 -25.55 29.41 10.51
N PRO A 70 -25.28 30.08 9.38
CA PRO A 70 -24.11 30.96 9.23
C PRO A 70 -24.40 32.42 9.63
N GLN A 71 -24.53 32.70 10.93
CA GLN A 71 -24.62 34.06 11.52
C GLN A 71 -24.03 34.01 12.95
N GLN A 72 -23.16 34.90 13.43
CA GLN A 72 -22.56 36.15 12.89
C GLN A 72 -21.10 36.27 13.38
N ALA A 73 -20.25 36.96 12.61
CA ALA A 73 -18.99 37.49 13.14
C ALA A 73 -19.27 38.73 14.01
N ALA A 74 -19.03 38.63 15.32
CA ALA A 74 -19.14 39.75 16.25
C ALA A 74 -17.75 40.14 16.77
N VAL A 75 -17.32 41.34 16.39
CA VAL A 75 -16.14 42.01 16.96
C VAL A 75 -16.42 42.34 18.42
N ILE A 76 -15.55 41.91 19.34
CA ILE A 76 -15.44 42.50 20.68
C ILE A 76 -13.96 42.81 20.95
N HIS A 77 -13.69 44.10 21.13
CA HIS A 77 -12.46 44.59 21.76
C HIS A 77 -12.50 44.26 23.26
N GLN A 78 -11.37 43.83 23.82
CA GLN A 78 -11.10 44.04 25.24
C GLN A 78 -9.60 44.21 25.47
N ASP A 79 -9.22 45.41 25.88
CA ASP A 79 -7.88 45.70 26.40
C ASP A 79 -7.64 44.94 27.71
N THR A 80 -6.47 44.33 27.85
CA THR A 80 -5.84 44.13 29.16
C THR A 80 -4.32 44.20 28.99
N GLN A 81 -3.74 45.26 29.54
CA GLN A 81 -2.29 45.52 29.56
C GLN A 81 -1.59 44.62 30.58
N LEU A 82 -0.45 44.02 30.20
CA LEU A 82 0.55 43.60 31.19
C LEU A 82 1.99 43.70 30.63
N SER A 83 2.78 44.59 31.22
CA SER A 83 4.22 44.84 30.98
C SER A 83 5.07 43.68 31.57
N THR A 84 6.30 43.35 31.18
CA THR A 84 7.34 43.83 30.21
C THR A 84 8.49 42.76 30.21
N PRO A 85 9.63 42.85 29.47
CA PRO A 85 10.12 43.85 28.51
C PRO A 85 10.59 43.28 27.14
N VAL A 86 11.01 44.19 26.25
CA VAL A 86 11.44 43.95 24.85
C VAL A 86 12.88 43.43 24.73
N ARG A 87 13.14 42.55 23.74
CA ARG A 87 14.47 42.31 23.12
C ARG A 87 14.34 42.42 21.59
N PRO A 88 15.33 42.95 20.83
CA PRO A 88 15.06 43.45 19.48
C PRO A 88 15.06 42.40 18.36
N GLY A 89 14.00 42.41 17.56
CA GLY A 89 14.01 42.43 16.09
C GLY A 89 14.76 41.34 15.30
N VAL A 90 14.00 40.35 14.82
CA VAL A 90 14.20 39.75 13.48
C VAL A 90 12.82 39.70 12.79
N ASP A 91 12.65 40.44 11.70
CA ASP A 91 11.42 40.45 10.91
C ASP A 91 11.45 39.30 9.88
N THR A 92 10.83 38.18 10.25
CA THR A 92 10.67 37.01 9.37
C THR A 92 9.34 37.06 8.59
N THR A 93 8.57 38.14 8.70
CA THR A 93 7.20 38.24 8.17
C THR A 93 7.13 38.84 6.75
N ARG A 94 7.79 38.17 5.78
CA ARG A 94 7.45 38.25 4.33
C ARG A 94 8.08 37.11 3.51
N GLN A 95 7.26 36.47 2.67
CA GLN A 95 7.62 35.61 1.51
C GLN A 95 8.03 34.12 1.68
N LEU A 96 7.74 33.44 2.78
CA LEU A 96 7.99 31.97 2.83
C LEU A 96 6.95 31.05 2.14
N PRO A 97 5.64 31.38 2.02
CA PRO A 97 4.70 30.51 1.30
C PRO A 97 4.94 30.45 -0.21
N THR A 98 5.33 31.57 -0.82
CA THR A 98 5.43 31.69 -2.29
C THR A 98 6.64 30.96 -2.84
N ARG A 99 7.78 30.96 -2.13
CA ARG A 99 9.01 30.32 -2.63
C ARG A 99 8.95 28.79 -2.67
N LEU A 100 8.23 28.16 -1.73
CA LEU A 100 8.01 26.71 -1.78
C LEU A 100 7.20 26.30 -3.00
N ASN A 101 6.12 27.04 -3.31
CA ASN A 101 5.32 26.79 -4.51
C ASN A 101 6.14 27.01 -5.80
N SER A 102 6.95 28.07 -5.89
CA SER A 102 7.78 28.31 -7.08
C SER A 102 8.94 27.33 -7.27
N LEU A 103 9.42 26.69 -6.20
CA LEU A 103 10.49 25.67 -6.27
C LEU A 103 9.94 24.27 -6.57
N LEU A 104 8.69 23.98 -6.20
CA LEU A 104 7.96 22.78 -6.60
C LEU A 104 7.38 22.91 -8.03
N GLN A 105 7.14 24.13 -8.52
CA GLN A 105 6.77 24.43 -9.90
C GLN A 105 7.99 24.72 -10.80
N LYS A 106 9.08 23.94 -10.68
CA LYS A 106 9.99 23.80 -11.83
C LYS A 106 9.25 22.96 -12.87
N GLU A 107 8.61 23.68 -13.79
CA GLU A 107 7.73 23.21 -14.84
C GLU A 107 8.30 22.00 -15.60
N VAL A 108 7.93 20.80 -15.15
CA VAL A 108 8.02 19.59 -15.97
C VAL A 108 6.72 19.53 -16.74
N THR A 109 6.76 19.90 -18.02
CA THR A 109 5.62 19.74 -18.93
C THR A 109 5.08 18.32 -18.80
N PRO A 110 3.77 18.13 -18.52
CA PRO A 110 3.18 16.82 -18.48
C PRO A 110 3.43 16.12 -19.82
N THR A 111 3.96 14.90 -19.77
CA THR A 111 4.09 14.09 -20.98
C THR A 111 2.68 13.64 -21.35
N ASN A 112 2.07 14.35 -22.30
CA ASN A 112 0.77 14.00 -22.85
C ASN A 112 0.92 12.76 -23.73
N ASP A 113 0.69 11.63 -23.10
CA ASP A 113 0.59 10.33 -23.74
C ASP A 113 -0.49 10.36 -24.83
N THR A 114 -0.13 9.98 -26.05
CA THR A 114 -1.09 9.85 -27.16
C THR A 114 -2.20 8.88 -26.77
N GLU A 115 -3.47 9.25 -26.98
CA GLU A 115 -4.58 8.38 -26.61
C GLU A 115 -4.49 7.02 -27.30
N ASN A 116 -4.69 5.94 -26.52
CA ASN A 116 -4.82 4.57 -27.02
C ASN A 116 -6.31 4.19 -27.01
N PRO A 117 -7.04 4.24 -28.14
CA PRO A 117 -8.49 3.99 -28.16
C PRO A 117 -8.85 2.56 -27.75
N GLN A 118 -7.93 1.61 -27.94
CA GLN A 118 -8.10 0.22 -27.55
C GLN A 118 -7.93 0.05 -26.03
N PHE A 119 -6.98 0.75 -25.40
CA PHE A 119 -6.71 0.70 -23.96
C PHE A 119 -6.64 2.10 -23.35
N PRO A 120 -7.79 2.80 -23.18
CA PRO A 120 -7.81 4.21 -22.78
C PRO A 120 -7.25 4.47 -21.37
N ASP A 121 -7.34 3.47 -20.48
CA ASP A 121 -6.92 3.58 -19.08
C ASP A 121 -5.47 3.07 -18.85
N LEU A 122 -4.71 2.87 -19.93
CA LEU A 122 -3.29 2.52 -19.94
C LEU A 122 -2.49 3.58 -20.72
N SER A 123 -1.16 3.54 -20.62
CA SER A 123 -0.27 4.31 -21.48
C SER A 123 -0.27 3.83 -22.94
N SER A 124 0.33 4.66 -23.81
CA SER A 124 0.65 4.30 -25.18
C SER A 124 1.95 3.48 -25.32
N LYS A 125 2.65 3.20 -24.21
CA LYS A 125 3.85 2.36 -24.23
C LYS A 125 3.52 0.88 -24.44
N THR A 126 4.41 0.20 -25.15
CA THR A 126 4.26 -1.18 -25.63
C THR A 126 5.63 -1.83 -25.81
N ASN A 127 5.67 -3.16 -25.92
CA ASN A 127 6.85 -3.94 -26.30
C ASN A 127 8.02 -3.80 -25.32
N GLY A 128 7.72 -3.78 -24.03
CA GLY A 128 8.72 -3.67 -22.96
C GLY A 128 9.40 -2.30 -22.85
N ALA A 129 8.78 -1.25 -23.39
CA ALA A 129 9.35 0.10 -23.35
C ALA A 129 9.51 0.58 -21.90
N ALA A 130 10.76 0.83 -21.51
CA ALA A 130 11.10 1.24 -20.15
C ALA A 130 10.46 2.59 -19.74
N PRO A 131 10.23 2.81 -18.44
CA PRO A 131 9.90 4.13 -17.90
C PRO A 131 10.95 5.17 -18.27
N SER A 132 10.50 6.35 -18.69
CA SER A 132 11.39 7.44 -19.12
C SER A 132 11.95 8.22 -17.92
N ASP A 133 11.21 8.26 -16.83
CA ASP A 133 11.61 8.76 -15.52
C ASP A 133 10.93 7.92 -14.44
N ILE A 134 11.63 6.90 -13.94
CA ILE A 134 11.12 5.98 -12.92
C ILE A 134 10.88 6.68 -11.57
N GLU A 135 11.59 7.77 -11.26
CA GLU A 135 11.48 8.47 -9.98
C GLU A 135 10.24 9.36 -9.93
N LYS A 136 10.05 10.21 -10.95
CA LYS A 136 9.07 11.32 -10.95
C LYS A 136 7.96 11.17 -11.98
N GLY A 137 8.04 10.18 -12.88
CA GLY A 137 6.96 9.86 -13.82
C GLY A 137 5.65 9.56 -13.09
N PHE A 138 5.71 8.77 -12.02
CA PHE A 138 4.69 8.75 -10.95
C PHE A 138 5.30 8.53 -9.56
N TYR A 139 4.59 8.92 -8.50
CA TYR A 139 4.91 8.70 -7.10
C TYR A 139 3.64 8.74 -6.22
N SER A 140 3.72 8.21 -5.00
CA SER A 140 2.68 8.39 -3.98
C SER A 140 2.77 9.79 -3.38
N VAL A 141 1.68 10.57 -3.45
CA VAL A 141 1.60 11.88 -2.79
C VAL A 141 1.73 11.69 -1.27
N PRO A 142 2.66 12.42 -0.59
CA PRO A 142 2.84 12.36 0.86
C PRO A 142 1.52 12.45 1.63
N ARG A 143 1.42 11.70 2.72
CA ARG A 143 0.24 11.72 3.59
C ARG A 143 0.06 13.07 4.26
N GLU A 144 -1.19 13.53 4.30
CA GLU A 144 -1.58 14.64 5.16
C GLU A 144 -1.65 14.21 6.64
N PHE A 145 -1.64 15.18 7.56
CA PHE A 145 -1.72 14.88 9.00
C PHE A 145 -3.04 14.16 9.33
N GLY A 146 -2.95 12.96 9.90
CA GLY A 146 -4.10 12.10 10.18
C GLY A 146 -4.57 11.23 9.01
N GLU A 147 -3.98 11.33 7.82
CA GLU A 147 -4.34 10.48 6.68
C GLU A 147 -3.72 9.08 6.79
N ASN A 148 -4.57 8.05 6.90
CA ASN A 148 -4.12 6.66 6.95
C ASN A 148 -4.05 6.03 5.54
N ARG A 149 -3.08 6.43 4.71
CA ARG A 149 -2.90 5.97 3.31
C ARG A 149 -1.47 5.50 3.01
N TYR A 150 -1.25 4.19 2.86
CA TYR A 150 0.06 3.55 2.63
C TYR A 150 0.31 3.22 1.15
N THR A 151 0.27 4.22 0.25
CA THR A 151 0.44 3.99 -1.20
C THR A 151 1.88 4.06 -1.72
N ASP A 152 2.83 4.39 -0.84
CA ASP A 152 4.28 4.41 -1.10
C ASP A 152 4.83 3.03 -1.47
N ARG A 153 4.45 2.00 -0.71
CA ARG A 153 4.82 0.61 -0.98
C ARG A 153 4.33 0.14 -2.34
N TYR A 154 3.03 0.29 -2.60
CA TYR A 154 2.44 -0.10 -3.89
C TYR A 154 3.13 0.61 -5.07
N ALA A 155 3.47 1.88 -4.93
CA ALA A 155 4.27 2.59 -5.94
C ALA A 155 5.66 1.96 -6.14
N ALA A 156 6.37 1.58 -5.08
CA ALA A 156 7.68 0.93 -5.20
C ALA A 156 7.62 -0.44 -5.92
N MET A 157 6.60 -1.26 -5.64
CA MET A 157 6.43 -2.58 -6.26
C MET A 157 6.01 -2.46 -7.74
N ILE A 158 5.09 -1.54 -8.04
CA ILE A 158 4.70 -1.22 -9.42
C ILE A 158 5.92 -0.74 -10.21
N LYS A 159 6.74 0.14 -9.63
CA LYS A 159 8.00 0.59 -10.25
C LYS A 159 8.99 -0.56 -10.47
N LEU A 160 9.12 -1.49 -9.52
CA LEU A 160 9.98 -2.68 -9.68
C LEU A 160 9.51 -3.55 -10.87
N MET A 161 8.20 -3.75 -11.03
CA MET A 161 7.62 -4.45 -12.19
C MET A 161 7.90 -3.69 -13.49
N MET A 162 7.65 -2.38 -13.51
CA MET A 162 7.88 -1.52 -14.67
C MET A 162 9.36 -1.49 -15.11
N MET A 163 10.30 -1.55 -14.17
CA MET A 163 11.74 -1.64 -14.44
C MET A 163 12.17 -3.03 -14.94
N ARG A 164 11.45 -4.11 -14.56
CA ARG A 164 11.78 -5.47 -14.99
C ARG A 164 11.18 -5.84 -16.35
N PHE A 165 9.95 -5.40 -16.64
CA PHE A 165 9.19 -5.86 -17.81
C PHE A 165 8.90 -4.76 -18.84
N GLY A 166 8.85 -3.49 -18.44
CA GLY A 166 8.38 -2.37 -19.26
C GLY A 166 7.24 -1.62 -18.57
N GLN A 167 7.04 -0.34 -18.92
CA GLN A 167 6.10 0.52 -18.19
C GLN A 167 4.65 0.04 -18.25
N SER A 168 4.23 -0.55 -19.37
CA SER A 168 2.82 -0.86 -19.61
C SER A 168 2.34 -2.06 -18.78
N PRO A 169 1.08 -2.05 -18.27
CA PRO A 169 0.45 -3.24 -17.70
C PRO A 169 0.39 -4.42 -18.68
N MET A 170 0.40 -4.16 -19.99
CA MET A 170 0.49 -5.20 -21.02
C MET A 170 1.85 -5.92 -21.05
N ASP A 171 2.92 -5.27 -20.59
CA ASP A 171 4.25 -5.87 -20.47
C ASP A 171 4.43 -6.53 -19.08
N CYS A 172 3.88 -5.91 -18.03
CA CYS A 172 4.00 -6.34 -16.63
C CYS A 172 3.16 -7.57 -16.25
N PHE A 173 1.95 -7.72 -16.82
CA PHE A 173 1.10 -8.90 -16.63
C PHE A 173 1.36 -9.95 -17.72
N GLU A 174 0.73 -11.12 -17.65
CA GLU A 174 0.84 -12.12 -18.71
C GLU A 174 -0.03 -11.77 -19.91
N LYS A 175 -1.23 -11.25 -19.63
CA LYS A 175 -2.14 -10.75 -20.67
C LYS A 175 -3.12 -9.73 -20.11
N VAL A 176 -3.43 -8.71 -20.90
CA VAL A 176 -4.52 -7.78 -20.64
C VAL A 176 -5.46 -7.77 -21.85
N THR A 177 -6.73 -8.12 -21.64
CA THR A 177 -7.76 -8.15 -22.70
C THR A 177 -8.91 -7.24 -22.29
N ARG A 178 -9.31 -6.30 -23.16
CA ARG A 178 -10.44 -5.40 -22.90
C ARG A 178 -11.71 -5.87 -23.62
N THR A 179 -12.84 -5.86 -22.90
CA THR A 179 -14.18 -6.09 -23.43
C THR A 179 -15.11 -4.99 -22.89
N GLY A 180 -15.44 -3.99 -23.72
CA GLY A 180 -16.24 -2.85 -23.31
C GLY A 180 -15.54 -2.00 -22.24
N ASP A 181 -16.12 -1.93 -21.04
CA ASP A 181 -15.57 -1.23 -19.87
C ASP A 181 -14.97 -2.18 -18.81
N THR A 182 -14.65 -3.42 -19.21
CA THR A 182 -13.99 -4.42 -18.37
C THR A 182 -12.67 -4.87 -18.99
N TYR A 183 -11.68 -5.12 -18.15
CA TYR A 183 -10.40 -5.75 -18.49
C TYR A 183 -10.29 -7.10 -17.78
N ALA A 184 -10.04 -8.15 -18.54
CA ALA A 184 -9.49 -9.40 -18.02
C ALA A 184 -7.96 -9.27 -17.96
N VAL A 185 -7.39 -9.52 -16.78
CA VAL A 185 -5.96 -9.44 -16.51
C VAL A 185 -5.50 -10.82 -16.05
N ASP A 186 -4.72 -11.49 -16.88
CA ASP A 186 -4.06 -12.76 -16.55
C ASP A 186 -2.68 -12.42 -15.96
N MET A 187 -2.43 -12.84 -14.72
CA MET A 187 -1.18 -12.59 -14.00
C MET A 187 -0.13 -13.66 -14.31
N LYS A 188 1.15 -13.34 -14.09
CA LYS A 188 2.25 -14.22 -14.50
C LYS A 188 2.42 -15.48 -13.64
N ASP A 189 1.71 -15.59 -12.52
CA ASP A 189 1.60 -16.81 -11.71
C ASP A 189 0.39 -17.70 -12.06
N GLY A 190 -0.40 -17.31 -13.08
CA GLY A 190 -1.54 -18.09 -13.58
C GLY A 190 -2.89 -17.75 -12.96
N GLU A 191 -2.94 -16.83 -12.00
CA GLU A 191 -4.20 -16.26 -11.49
C GLU A 191 -4.76 -15.20 -12.44
N SER A 192 -6.09 -15.05 -12.49
CA SER A 192 -6.74 -14.05 -13.35
C SER A 192 -7.75 -13.20 -12.58
N VAL A 193 -7.82 -11.91 -12.92
CA VAL A 193 -8.79 -10.97 -12.35
C VAL A 193 -9.55 -10.21 -13.43
N ASN A 194 -10.80 -9.84 -13.14
CA ASN A 194 -11.60 -8.95 -13.98
C ASN A 194 -11.80 -7.63 -13.26
N ILE A 195 -11.34 -6.52 -13.87
CA ILE A 195 -11.46 -5.17 -13.32
C ILE A 195 -12.22 -4.26 -14.27
N THR A 196 -12.97 -3.30 -13.75
CA THR A 196 -13.74 -2.34 -14.55
C THR A 196 -13.11 -0.96 -14.58
N ARG A 197 -13.47 -0.14 -15.58
CA ARG A 197 -13.04 1.27 -15.66
C ARG A 197 -13.49 2.09 -14.45
N ALA A 198 -14.65 1.77 -13.88
CA ALA A 198 -15.14 2.40 -12.65
C ALA A 198 -14.22 2.09 -11.46
N GLU A 199 -13.76 0.85 -11.33
CA GLU A 199 -12.82 0.44 -10.28
C GLU A 199 -11.44 1.07 -10.46
N ILE A 200 -10.95 1.21 -11.70
CA ILE A 200 -9.71 1.95 -11.99
C ILE A 200 -9.83 3.42 -11.56
N LYS A 201 -10.98 4.06 -11.82
CA LYS A 201 -11.24 5.44 -11.36
C LYS A 201 -11.27 5.53 -9.83
N LEU A 202 -11.98 4.63 -9.15
CA LEU A 202 -12.02 4.60 -7.68
C LEU A 202 -10.62 4.42 -7.07
N THR A 203 -9.81 3.53 -7.65
CA THR A 203 -8.40 3.37 -7.25
C THR A 203 -7.61 4.66 -7.45
N ALA A 204 -7.76 5.35 -8.59
CA ALA A 204 -7.06 6.61 -8.84
C ALA A 204 -7.45 7.71 -7.85
N ASP A 205 -8.75 7.90 -7.61
CA ASP A 205 -9.28 8.88 -6.64
C ASP A 205 -8.75 8.61 -5.21
N ALA A 206 -8.66 7.33 -4.81
CA ALA A 206 -8.25 6.93 -3.47
C ALA A 206 -6.72 6.86 -3.28
N ALA A 207 -5.98 6.38 -4.30
CA ALA A 207 -4.53 6.18 -4.20
C ALA A 207 -3.74 7.50 -4.24
N LYS A 208 -4.27 8.47 -4.99
CA LYS A 208 -3.67 9.80 -5.23
C LYS A 208 -2.22 9.68 -5.72
N PHE A 209 -1.97 8.89 -6.76
CA PHE A 209 -0.69 8.93 -7.47
C PHE A 209 -0.57 10.24 -8.25
N ALA A 210 0.61 10.85 -8.21
CA ALA A 210 0.93 12.09 -8.92
C ALA A 210 2.28 11.94 -9.63
N GLY A 211 2.59 12.84 -10.56
CA GLY A 211 3.79 12.74 -11.40
C GLY A 211 3.68 13.60 -12.65
N HIS A 212 4.68 13.54 -13.52
CA HIS A 212 4.67 14.24 -14.81
C HIS A 212 4.33 13.33 -16.01
N ASP A 213 4.37 12.02 -15.83
CA ASP A 213 4.03 11.04 -16.86
C ASP A 213 2.59 10.55 -16.63
N ASN A 214 1.65 11.18 -17.34
CA ASN A 214 0.23 10.82 -17.28
C ASN A 214 -0.04 9.38 -17.75
N GLY A 215 0.81 8.82 -18.62
CA GLY A 215 0.77 7.42 -19.02
C GLY A 215 1.10 6.50 -17.84
N MET A 216 2.22 6.78 -17.17
CA MET A 216 2.70 6.01 -16.04
C MET A 216 1.76 6.06 -14.82
N ILE A 217 1.07 7.20 -14.61
CA ILE A 217 0.02 7.32 -13.59
C ILE A 217 -1.20 6.43 -13.92
N LYS A 218 -1.63 6.38 -15.19
CA LYS A 218 -2.69 5.44 -15.63
C LYS A 218 -2.27 4.00 -15.39
N ASP A 219 -1.06 3.64 -15.84
CA ASP A 219 -0.48 2.31 -15.68
C ASP A 219 -0.41 1.87 -14.21
N ALA A 220 0.04 2.75 -13.31
CA ALA A 220 0.13 2.47 -11.88
C ALA A 220 -1.25 2.27 -11.23
N ASN A 221 -2.24 3.11 -11.57
CA ASN A 221 -3.62 2.94 -11.07
C ASN A 221 -4.25 1.64 -11.59
N PHE A 222 -3.97 1.25 -12.84
CA PHE A 222 -4.40 -0.04 -13.39
C PHE A 222 -3.81 -1.22 -12.62
N MET A 223 -2.48 -1.25 -12.42
CA MET A 223 -1.80 -2.32 -11.70
C MET A 223 -2.27 -2.43 -10.23
N LEU A 224 -2.46 -1.29 -9.54
CA LEU A 224 -3.02 -1.29 -8.20
C LEU A 224 -4.46 -1.81 -8.16
N THR A 225 -5.28 -1.50 -9.17
CA THR A 225 -6.67 -2.01 -9.29
C THR A 225 -6.68 -3.53 -9.46
N ALA A 226 -5.78 -4.09 -10.27
CA ALA A 226 -5.64 -5.54 -10.43
C ALA A 226 -5.23 -6.23 -9.11
N TYR A 227 -4.27 -5.67 -8.37
CA TYR A 227 -3.91 -6.12 -7.02
C TYR A 227 -5.12 -6.06 -6.06
N VAL A 228 -5.82 -4.93 -5.97
CA VAL A 228 -7.00 -4.76 -5.10
C VAL A 228 -8.08 -5.79 -5.45
N LYS A 229 -8.29 -6.08 -6.74
CA LYS A 229 -9.25 -7.10 -7.19
C LYS A 229 -8.84 -8.51 -6.79
N ARG A 230 -7.54 -8.86 -6.83
CA ARG A 230 -7.08 -10.16 -6.34
C ARG A 230 -7.24 -10.27 -4.83
N VAL A 231 -6.89 -9.21 -4.09
CA VAL A 231 -7.11 -9.12 -2.64
C VAL A 231 -8.61 -9.27 -2.33
N GLN A 232 -9.50 -8.59 -3.07
CA GLN A 232 -10.95 -8.75 -2.96
C GLN A 232 -11.35 -10.22 -3.11
N ASN A 233 -10.99 -10.84 -4.25
CA ASN A 233 -11.41 -12.20 -4.58
C ASN A 233 -10.95 -13.25 -3.56
N THR A 234 -9.76 -13.06 -2.97
CA THR A 234 -9.12 -13.99 -2.03
C THR A 234 -9.33 -13.65 -0.56
N HIS A 235 -9.99 -12.52 -0.24
CA HIS A 235 -10.15 -12.08 1.16
C HIS A 235 -11.03 -13.04 1.97
N GLU A 236 -10.65 -13.30 3.23
CA GLU A 236 -11.43 -14.15 4.15
C GLU A 236 -12.75 -13.48 4.56
N ASP A 237 -12.69 -12.19 4.95
CA ASP A 237 -13.86 -11.37 5.28
C ASP A 237 -14.86 -11.27 4.09
N PRO A 238 -16.11 -11.77 4.23
CA PRO A 238 -17.14 -11.66 3.20
C PRO A 238 -17.50 -10.21 2.80
N VAL A 239 -17.37 -9.24 3.70
CA VAL A 239 -17.68 -7.82 3.42
C VAL A 239 -16.67 -7.25 2.45
N ILE A 240 -15.38 -7.53 2.67
CA ILE A 240 -14.31 -7.12 1.77
C ILE A 240 -14.42 -7.86 0.44
N ARG A 241 -14.68 -9.18 0.46
CA ARG A 241 -14.81 -9.99 -0.76
C ARG A 241 -15.98 -9.56 -1.66
N SER A 242 -17.08 -9.07 -1.08
CA SER A 242 -18.27 -8.64 -1.83
C SER A 242 -18.25 -7.18 -2.32
N ASN A 243 -17.33 -6.35 -1.84
CA ASN A 243 -17.30 -4.91 -2.16
C ASN A 243 -15.88 -4.41 -2.50
N PHE A 244 -15.69 -3.94 -3.74
CA PHE A 244 -14.41 -3.41 -4.22
C PHE A 244 -13.93 -2.19 -3.42
N GLU A 245 -14.81 -1.26 -3.01
CA GLU A 245 -14.42 -0.11 -2.19
C GLU A 245 -13.96 -0.53 -0.79
N ALA A 246 -14.55 -1.59 -0.23
CA ALA A 246 -14.11 -2.16 1.03
C ALA A 246 -12.72 -2.82 0.89
N ALA A 247 -12.46 -3.51 -0.22
CA ALA A 247 -11.13 -4.05 -0.54
C ALA A 247 -10.09 -2.95 -0.79
N LEU A 248 -10.42 -1.93 -1.60
CA LEU A 248 -9.56 -0.78 -1.88
C LEU A 248 -9.20 -0.04 -0.59
N ARG A 249 -10.20 0.22 0.27
CA ARG A 249 -9.98 0.83 1.59
C ARG A 249 -9.12 -0.06 2.47
N SER A 250 -9.38 -1.37 2.53
CA SER A 250 -8.54 -2.32 3.29
C SER A 250 -7.08 -2.24 2.84
N VAL A 251 -6.85 -2.32 1.53
CA VAL A 251 -5.53 -2.23 0.88
C VAL A 251 -4.81 -0.92 1.23
N ILE A 252 -5.41 0.24 0.97
CA ILE A 252 -4.69 1.52 1.14
C ILE A 252 -4.53 1.94 2.60
N THR A 253 -5.36 1.43 3.52
CA THR A 253 -5.30 1.75 4.96
C THR A 253 -4.51 0.75 5.80
N THR A 254 -4.17 -0.42 5.23
CA THR A 254 -3.36 -1.45 5.89
C THR A 254 -1.91 -1.38 5.40
N GLN A 255 -0.95 -1.53 6.31
CA GLN A 255 0.45 -1.62 5.94
C GLN A 255 0.76 -3.02 5.35
N GLY A 256 0.83 -3.13 4.03
CA GLY A 256 1.15 -4.38 3.35
C GLY A 256 2.64 -4.76 3.43
N PHE A 257 2.92 -6.07 3.39
CA PHE A 257 4.27 -6.64 3.35
C PHE A 257 4.72 -6.92 1.92
N GLU A 258 6.00 -6.71 1.64
CA GLU A 258 6.57 -6.69 0.29
C GLU A 258 6.31 -7.99 -0.47
N LYS A 259 6.63 -9.10 0.19
CA LYS A 259 6.41 -10.46 -0.32
C LYS A 259 4.97 -10.67 -0.75
N LYS A 260 4.00 -10.32 0.12
CA LYS A 260 2.57 -10.51 -0.15
C LYS A 260 2.09 -9.62 -1.28
N ILE A 261 2.59 -8.37 -1.37
CA ILE A 261 2.25 -7.45 -2.45
C ILE A 261 2.75 -7.99 -3.80
N LEU A 262 3.98 -8.49 -3.86
CA LEU A 262 4.53 -9.12 -5.06
C LEU A 262 3.83 -10.44 -5.42
N GLU A 263 3.48 -11.26 -4.42
CA GLU A 263 2.68 -12.49 -4.60
C GLU A 263 1.31 -12.17 -5.22
N ASP A 264 0.58 -11.20 -4.67
CA ASP A 264 -0.74 -10.81 -5.17
C ASP A 264 -0.69 -9.98 -6.48
N LEU A 265 0.48 -9.46 -6.86
CA LEU A 265 0.73 -8.92 -8.21
C LEU A 265 1.11 -10.04 -9.22
N GLY A 266 1.21 -11.29 -8.78
CA GLY A 266 1.53 -12.46 -9.58
C GLY A 266 3.00 -12.62 -9.94
N MET A 267 3.90 -12.02 -9.15
CA MET A 267 5.34 -12.00 -9.42
C MET A 267 6.10 -13.21 -8.86
N VAL A 268 5.40 -14.20 -8.27
CA VAL A 268 6.00 -15.39 -7.64
C VAL A 268 7.06 -16.09 -8.51
N PRO A 269 6.86 -16.32 -9.83
CA PRO A 269 7.85 -17.01 -10.65
C PRO A 269 9.15 -16.22 -10.90
N PHE A 270 9.14 -14.91 -10.65
CA PHE A 270 10.25 -13.99 -10.90
C PHE A 270 10.87 -13.45 -9.61
N MET A 271 10.18 -13.61 -8.47
CA MET A 271 10.57 -13.04 -7.19
C MET A 271 11.67 -13.87 -6.51
N THR A 272 12.88 -13.31 -6.44
CA THR A 272 13.99 -13.83 -5.65
C THR A 272 14.16 -13.00 -4.37
N HIS A 273 14.16 -13.67 -3.21
CA HIS A 273 14.59 -13.04 -1.96
C HIS A 273 16.12 -13.03 -1.90
N ALA A 274 16.70 -11.88 -1.57
CA ALA A 274 18.15 -11.69 -1.53
C ALA A 274 18.57 -10.87 -0.31
N ASN A 275 19.82 -11.07 0.13
CA ASN A 275 20.50 -10.19 1.08
C ASN A 275 21.23 -9.03 0.37
N ALA A 276 21.67 -8.03 1.14
CA ALA A 276 22.33 -6.83 0.63
C ALA A 276 23.57 -7.11 -0.25
N HIS A 277 24.34 -8.14 0.07
CA HIS A 277 25.52 -8.53 -0.71
C HIS A 277 25.10 -9.14 -2.06
N GLU A 278 24.15 -10.07 -2.08
CA GLU A 278 23.56 -10.66 -3.30
C GLU A 278 22.92 -9.58 -4.20
N MET A 279 22.26 -8.58 -3.60
CA MET A 279 21.72 -7.40 -4.31
C MET A 279 22.80 -6.51 -4.92
N SER A 280 23.94 -6.33 -4.24
CA SER A 280 25.06 -5.56 -4.82
C SER A 280 25.69 -6.27 -6.03
N GLU A 281 25.64 -7.61 -6.07
CA GLU A 281 26.24 -8.41 -7.15
C GLU A 281 25.31 -8.63 -8.35
N THR A 282 23.98 -8.62 -8.17
CA THR A 282 23.04 -8.88 -9.28
C THR A 282 23.18 -7.91 -10.45
N LYS A 283 22.79 -8.36 -11.66
CA LYS A 283 22.68 -7.52 -12.87
C LYS A 283 21.28 -6.91 -13.05
N ALA A 284 20.36 -7.13 -12.11
CA ALA A 284 19.03 -6.54 -12.17
C ALA A 284 19.11 -5.00 -12.13
N PRO A 285 18.26 -4.28 -12.89
CA PRO A 285 18.31 -2.82 -12.99
C PRO A 285 17.73 -2.09 -11.77
N SER A 286 17.04 -2.81 -10.87
CA SER A 286 16.49 -2.29 -9.63
C SER A 286 16.08 -3.44 -8.71
N TYR A 287 15.94 -3.16 -7.41
CA TYR A 287 15.52 -4.12 -6.39
C TYR A 287 14.76 -3.40 -5.26
N LEU A 288 13.96 -4.14 -4.49
CA LEU A 288 13.36 -3.64 -3.25
C LEU A 288 14.27 -3.95 -2.07
N TYR A 289 14.66 -2.92 -1.32
CA TYR A 289 15.40 -3.05 -0.06
C TYR A 289 14.55 -2.49 1.08
N ASN A 290 14.28 -3.31 2.10
CA ASN A 290 13.24 -3.09 3.11
C ASN A 290 11.86 -2.80 2.48
N HIS A 291 11.58 -1.54 2.13
CA HIS A 291 10.30 -1.05 1.63
C HIS A 291 10.46 -0.09 0.43
N GLY A 292 11.70 0.26 0.06
CA GLY A 292 12.02 1.23 -0.97
C GLY A 292 12.54 0.57 -2.23
N LEU A 293 12.19 1.14 -3.38
CA LEU A 293 12.84 0.84 -4.65
C LEU A 293 14.25 1.45 -4.65
N VAL A 294 15.24 0.65 -4.97
CA VAL A 294 16.62 1.09 -5.17
C VAL A 294 16.99 0.88 -6.64
N LEU A 295 17.56 1.93 -7.24
CA LEU A 295 17.84 2.03 -8.68
C LEU A 295 19.33 1.88 -9.03
N ASP A 296 20.23 2.10 -8.06
CA ASP A 296 21.68 2.03 -8.25
C ASP A 296 22.32 1.15 -7.17
N LYS A 297 23.56 0.73 -7.42
CA LYS A 297 24.40 -0.08 -6.54
C LYS A 297 25.14 0.78 -5.52
N GLU A 298 24.46 1.76 -4.93
CA GLU A 298 24.97 2.39 -3.70
C GLU A 298 25.20 1.29 -2.66
N ALA A 299 26.27 1.40 -1.88
CA ALA A 299 26.71 0.35 -0.98
C ALA A 299 25.64 0.10 0.12
N LEU A 300 24.77 -0.87 -0.11
CA LEU A 300 23.72 -1.25 0.81
C LEU A 300 24.31 -1.62 2.17
N PRO A 301 23.64 -1.29 3.29
CA PRO A 301 24.03 -1.80 4.59
C PRO A 301 24.05 -3.34 4.57
N TYR A 302 25.18 -3.92 5.01
CA TYR A 302 25.42 -5.37 4.96
C TYR A 302 24.29 -6.21 5.61
N ASP A 303 23.65 -5.69 6.65
CA ASP A 303 22.60 -6.39 7.43
C ASP A 303 21.17 -6.10 6.91
N GLY A 304 20.92 -6.31 5.61
CA GLY A 304 19.59 -6.10 5.03
C GLY A 304 19.16 -7.12 3.97
N HIS A 305 17.86 -7.13 3.71
CA HIS A 305 17.20 -8.08 2.80
C HIS A 305 16.09 -7.40 1.99
N GLY A 306 15.60 -8.13 0.99
CA GLY A 306 14.41 -7.76 0.22
C GLY A 306 14.28 -8.60 -1.05
N TYR A 307 13.79 -7.99 -2.13
CA TYR A 307 13.31 -8.72 -3.30
C TYR A 307 13.84 -8.17 -4.62
N ILE A 308 14.23 -9.08 -5.50
CA ILE A 308 14.66 -8.84 -6.88
C ILE A 308 13.67 -9.55 -7.80
N LEU A 309 13.27 -8.92 -8.91
CA LEU A 309 12.60 -9.64 -10.01
C LEU A 309 13.67 -10.04 -11.05
N VAL A 310 13.81 -11.34 -11.27
CA VAL A 310 14.81 -11.93 -12.19
C VAL A 310 14.20 -12.38 -13.51
#